data_AF-A0A0K0D8D3-F1
#
_entry.id   AF-A0A0K0D8D3-F1
#
_cell.length_a   1.000
_cell.length_b   1.000
_cell.length_c   1.000
_cell.angle_alpha   90.00
_cell.angle_beta   90.00
_cell.angle_gamma   90.00
#
_symmetry.space_group_name_H-M   'P 1'
#
loop_
_entity.id
_entity.type
_entity.pdbx_description
1 polymer ?
#
loop_
_entity_poly.entity_id
_entity_poly.type
_entity_poly.pdbx_seq_one_letter_code
_entity_poly.pdbx_strand_id
1 'polypeptide(L)'
;MANEVERLFNLCDAEGKGYLTEQDLQHVCPQLDQKDIEFIFAQLDTDGSGKIEKEEFCNGFKKTVLEGENRGYVHVAFFKN
;
A
#
# COMPACT_ATOMS: atom_id res chain seq x y z
N MET A 1 -2.76 -15.65 3.85
CA MET A 1 -3.47 -14.36 3.75
C MET A 1 -2.93 -13.28 4.68
N ALA A 2 -2.76 -13.48 6.00
CA ALA A 2 -2.16 -12.44 6.88
C ALA A 2 -0.68 -12.14 6.54
N ASN A 3 0.09 -13.19 6.22
CA ASN A 3 1.54 -13.07 6.05
C ASN A 3 2.00 -12.29 4.81
N GLU A 4 1.20 -12.20 3.74
CA GLU A 4 1.62 -11.52 2.51
C GLU A 4 1.53 -10.00 2.67
N VAL A 5 0.44 -9.54 3.28
CA VAL A 5 0.23 -8.12 3.55
C VAL A 5 1.21 -7.63 4.63
N GLU A 6 1.50 -8.46 5.64
CA GLU A 6 2.50 -8.15 6.65
C GLU A 6 3.93 -8.08 6.09
N ARG A 7 4.26 -8.97 5.14
CA ARG A 7 5.56 -8.92 4.45
C ARG A 7 5.70 -7.69 3.58
N LEU A 8 4.63 -7.32 2.85
CA LEU A 8 4.61 -6.09 2.06
C LEU A 8 4.72 -4.85 2.95
N PHE A 9 4.01 -4.84 4.08
CA PHE A 9 4.11 -3.76 5.05
C PHE A 9 5.54 -3.61 5.58
N ASN A 10 6.18 -4.71 5.97
CA ASN A 10 7.56 -4.67 6.45
C ASN A 10 8.58 -4.33 5.34
N LEU A 11 8.28 -4.62 4.08
CA LEU A 11 9.10 -4.19 2.94
C LEU A 11 8.99 -2.68 2.73
N CYS A 12 7.81 -2.11 2.95
CA CYS A 12 7.59 -0.68 2.89
C CYS A 12 8.14 0.06 4.12
N ASP A 13 7.95 -0.50 5.31
CA ASP A 13 8.37 0.07 6.59
C ASP A 13 9.79 -0.39 6.96
N ALA A 14 10.77 0.06 6.18
CA ALA A 14 12.17 -0.29 6.41
C ALA A 14 12.72 0.22 7.76
N GLU A 15 12.12 1.29 8.30
CA GLU A 15 12.52 1.88 9.59
C GLU A 15 11.77 1.27 10.79
N GLY A 16 10.77 0.42 10.57
CA GLY A 16 9.99 -0.21 11.64
C GLY A 16 9.16 0.78 12.45
N LYS A 17 8.63 1.83 11.81
CA LYS A 17 7.80 2.87 12.42
C LYS A 17 6.45 2.32 12.89
N GLY A 18 5.96 1.27 12.25
CA GLY A 18 4.61 0.72 12.45
C GLY A 18 3.52 1.44 11.64
N TYR A 19 3.90 2.41 10.81
CA TYR A 19 3.04 3.14 9.88
C TYR A 19 3.84 3.55 8.63
N LEU A 20 3.14 3.74 7.51
CA LEU A 20 3.72 4.18 6.25
C LEU A 20 3.28 5.61 5.92
N THR A 21 4.22 6.43 5.47
CA THR A 21 3.94 7.75 4.92
C THR A 21 4.03 7.72 3.40
N GLU A 22 3.52 8.76 2.73
CA GLU A 22 3.72 8.93 1.28
C GLU A 22 5.19 8.83 0.86
N GLN A 23 6.10 9.35 1.71
CA GLN A 23 7.54 9.28 1.45
C GLN A 23 8.08 7.85 1.54
N ASP A 24 7.54 7.02 2.44
CA ASP A 24 7.95 5.61 2.57
C ASP A 24 7.50 4.82 1.34
N LEU A 25 6.27 5.06 0.87
CA LEU A 25 5.78 4.48 -0.38
C LEU A 25 6.63 4.92 -1.59
N GLN A 26 7.03 6.19 -1.63
CA GLN A 26 7.89 6.73 -2.68
C GLN A 26 9.29 6.12 -2.69
N HIS A 27 9.85 5.88 -1.50
CA HIS A 27 11.15 5.25 -1.36
C HIS A 27 11.14 3.79 -1.81
N VAL A 28 10.06 3.07 -1.50
CA VAL A 28 9.95 1.62 -1.73
C VAL A 28 9.48 1.30 -3.14
N CYS A 29 8.65 2.18 -3.72
CA CYS A 29 8.16 2.06 -5.09
C CYS A 29 8.61 3.25 -5.93
N PRO A 30 9.92 3.40 -6.21
CA PRO A 30 10.43 4.49 -7.05
C PRO A 30 9.93 4.42 -8.51
N GLN A 31 9.35 3.28 -8.89
CA GLN A 31 8.69 3.06 -10.18
C GLN A 31 7.26 3.61 -10.28
N LEU A 32 6.67 4.10 -9.18
CA LEU A 32 5.36 4.76 -9.19
C LEU A 32 5.54 6.28 -9.14
N ASP A 33 4.74 6.99 -9.94
CA ASP A 33 4.76 8.45 -9.95
C ASP A 33 4.11 9.02 -8.68
N GLN A 34 4.44 10.26 -8.31
CA GLN A 34 3.86 10.95 -7.15
C GLN A 34 2.33 10.87 -7.13
N LYS A 35 1.69 10.99 -8.30
CA LYS A 35 0.22 10.92 -8.43
C LYS A 35 -0.35 9.54 -8.13
N ASP A 36 0.37 8.49 -8.51
CA ASP A 36 -0.03 7.11 -8.21
C ASP A 36 0.13 6.84 -6.72
N ILE A 37 1.18 7.38 -6.10
CA ILE A 37 1.40 7.31 -4.67
C ILE A 37 0.30 8.05 -3.92
N GLU A 38 -0.01 9.29 -4.28
CA GLU A 38 -1.11 10.06 -3.68
C GLU A 38 -2.46 9.33 -3.83
N PHE A 39 -2.71 8.74 -4.99
CA PHE A 39 -3.94 7.98 -5.22
C PHE A 39 -4.01 6.72 -4.35
N ILE A 40 -2.95 5.93 -4.31
CA ILE A 40 -2.87 4.73 -3.46
C ILE A 40 -2.98 5.13 -1.99
N PHE A 41 -2.29 6.20 -1.59
CA PHE A 41 -2.30 6.71 -0.24
C PHE A 41 -3.72 7.10 0.17
N ALA A 42 -4.42 7.89 -0.64
CA ALA A 42 -5.81 8.28 -0.38
C ALA A 42 -6.81 7.11 -0.40
N GLN A 43 -6.47 5.97 -1.02
CA GLN A 43 -7.31 4.75 -0.96
C GLN A 43 -7.04 3.92 0.30
N LEU A 44 -5.83 3.99 0.86
CA LEU A 44 -5.42 3.22 2.03
C LEU A 44 -5.62 3.99 3.34
N ASP A 45 -5.33 5.30 3.35
CA ASP A 45 -5.55 6.23 4.46
C ASP A 45 -7.04 6.59 4.54
N THR A 46 -7.80 5.71 5.19
CA THR A 46 -9.25 5.84 5.30
C THR A 46 -9.67 6.76 6.43
N ASP A 47 -8.82 6.93 7.44
CA ASP A 47 -9.05 7.82 8.56
C ASP A 47 -8.54 9.25 8.30
N GLY A 48 -7.75 9.46 7.24
CA GLY A 48 -7.20 10.75 6.86
C GLY A 48 -6.13 11.24 7.82
N SER A 49 -5.48 10.32 8.55
CA SER A 49 -4.44 10.64 9.51
C SER A 49 -3.14 11.10 8.85
N GLY A 50 -3.00 10.93 7.53
CA GLY A 50 -1.76 11.18 6.81
C GLY A 50 -0.71 10.12 7.06
N LYS A 51 -1.11 8.95 7.61
CA LYS A 51 -0.25 7.79 7.87
C LYS A 51 -1.05 6.52 7.67
N ILE A 52 -0.53 5.57 6.91
CA ILE A 52 -1.17 4.27 6.75
C ILE A 52 -0.70 3.36 7.87
N GLU A 53 -1.58 3.05 8.80
CA GLU A 53 -1.27 2.10 9.86
C GLU A 53 -1.29 0.66 9.34
N LYS A 54 -0.66 -0.27 10.08
CA LYS A 54 -0.65 -1.70 9.72
C LYS A 54 -2.06 -2.26 9.50
N GLU A 55 -3.03 -1.81 10.28
CA GLU A 55 -4.41 -2.27 10.20
C GLU A 55 -5.12 -1.74 8.94
N GLU A 56 -4.91 -0.47 8.61
CA GLU A 56 -5.38 0.17 7.37
C GLU A 56 -4.73 -0.44 6.14
N PHE A 57 -3.42 -0.68 6.16
CA PHE A 57 -2.74 -1.39 5.09
C PHE A 57 -3.32 -2.80 4.93
N CYS A 58 -3.55 -3.52 6.02
CA CYS A 58 -4.10 -4.88 5.97
C CYS A 58 -5.53 -4.93 5.43
N ASN A 59 -6.37 -3.98 5.83
CA ASN A 59 -7.76 -3.89 5.38
C ASN A 59 -7.86 -3.32 3.96
N GLY A 60 -7.21 -2.20 3.69
CA GLY A 60 -7.22 -1.51 2.40
C GLY A 60 -6.55 -2.31 1.29
N PHE A 61 -5.44 -2.99 1.59
CA PHE A 61 -4.77 -3.87 0.62
C PHE A 61 -5.61 -5.12 0.34
N LYS A 62 -6.21 -5.75 1.37
CA LYS A 62 -7.16 -6.85 1.14
C LYS A 62 -8.35 -6.40 0.31
N LYS A 63 -8.92 -5.23 0.60
CA LYS A 63 -10.06 -4.68 -0.14
C LYS A 63 -9.70 -4.45 -1.61
N THR A 64 -8.57 -3.79 -1.84
CA THR A 64 -8.13 -3.44 -3.19
C THR A 64 -7.67 -4.66 -4.00
N VAL A 65 -6.97 -5.61 -3.38
CA VAL A 65 -6.42 -6.81 -4.04
C VAL A 65 -7.43 -7.96 -4.13
N LEU A 66 -8.26 -8.19 -3.11
CA LEU A 66 -9.24 -9.29 -3.11
C LEU A 66 -10.58 -8.90 -3.75
N GLU A 67 -11.02 -7.64 -3.66
CA GLU A 67 -12.25 -7.18 -4.34
C GLU A 67 -11.97 -6.55 -5.73
N GLY A 68 -10.70 -6.54 -6.15
CA GLY A 68 -10.20 -5.95 -7.39
C GLY A 68 -10.55 -6.69 -8.70
N GLU A 69 -11.40 -7.72 -8.67
CA GLU A 69 -11.85 -8.42 -9.90
C GLU A 69 -12.62 -7.52 -10.88
N ASN A 70 -12.97 -6.28 -10.52
CA ASN A 70 -13.76 -5.40 -11.38
C ASN A 70 -13.11 -4.04 -11.75
N ARG A 71 -11.86 -3.76 -11.32
CA ARG A 71 -11.22 -2.45 -11.64
C ARG A 71 -9.78 -2.45 -12.14
N GLY A 72 -9.07 -3.58 -12.19
CA GLY A 72 -7.87 -3.68 -13.04
C GLY A 72 -6.63 -2.82 -12.68
N TYR A 73 -6.54 -2.25 -11.47
CA TYR A 73 -5.41 -1.36 -11.10
C TYR A 73 -4.31 -1.99 -10.23
N VAL A 74 -4.56 -3.09 -9.52
CA VAL A 74 -3.56 -3.69 -8.60
C VAL A 74 -2.96 -5.01 -9.05
N HIS A 75 -3.44 -5.60 -10.16
CA HIS A 75 -2.87 -6.84 -10.70
C HIS A 75 -1.51 -6.62 -11.40
N VAL A 76 -1.01 -5.38 -11.53
CA VAL A 76 0.08 -5.08 -12.47
C VAL A 76 1.39 -4.61 -11.82
N ALA A 77 1.38 -4.00 -10.64
CA ALA A 77 2.58 -3.29 -10.14
C ALA A 77 3.56 -4.13 -9.31
N PHE A 78 3.11 -5.14 -8.57
CA PHE A 78 3.99 -5.91 -7.66
C PHE A 78 4.40 -7.30 -8.19
N PHE A 79 3.65 -7.88 -9.12
CA PHE A 79 3.86 -9.28 -9.58
C PHE A 79 4.24 -9.42 -11.06
N LYS A 80 4.49 -8.32 -11.80
CA LYS A 80 5.08 -8.43 -13.14
C LYS A 80 6.61 -8.49 -13.05
N ASN A 81 7.11 -9.62 -12.54
CA ASN A 81 8.39 -10.19 -12.99
C ASN A 81 8.32 -11.71 -12.91
#